data_AF-A0A1W2EQQ8-F1
#
_entry.id   AF-A0A1W2EQQ8-F1
#
_cell.length_a   1.000
_cell.length_b   1.000
_cell.length_c   1.000
_cell.angle_alpha   90.00
_cell.angle_beta   90.00
_cell.angle_gamma   90.00
#
_symmetry.space_group_name_H-M   'P 1'
#
loop_
_entity.id
_entity.type
_entity.pdbx_description
1 polymer ?
#
loop_
_entity_poly.entity_id
_entity_poly.type
_entity_poly.pdbx_seq_one_letter_code
_entity_poly.pdbx_strand_id
1 'polypeptide(L)'
;MNAHAPSPSDFLSSPVAEADHALAMRHRPVFQLDANEPFAPVALGYTLYREPAKSVSSKFRIRPGTGSVIEYAIWYDWDIQHLYDLEHVWVHLDAEGAVIAVKASRHGARLTMRRPDGSIPLQGPRPVLFVEPGKHAHWADRDAMRHEAGVVVDAMCGSFAGEEGIHLSNLFSEAGLIAASRYEIRLARLHLKRAAFKPAWEFAERGPASEPELLPWTALKSWIPQRFAALTAQLPTTVPHLAAVLLDCGDTLVDESTEVKLPGTDVVTSGKLIPGADAMLQELVAAGHRLALVADGPRATFENLLGQHGLWSSFEAHVISGDVGALKPSPLMFDAAFDALGLRESDRARTVMVGNNLERDILGANRFGLISIFLAWSLRRTHKPGHRHERPRLTIKQITQLPALLEKIELALPATAVETREGAE
;
A
#
# COMPACT_ATOMS: atom_id res chain seq x y z
N MET A 1 -8.06 -17.15 -12.92
CA MET A 1 -6.82 -17.46 -13.66
C MET A 1 -5.73 -16.55 -13.13
N ASN A 2 -4.94 -17.01 -12.16
CA ASN A 2 -3.75 -16.29 -11.72
C ASN A 2 -2.78 -16.27 -12.90
N ALA A 3 -2.70 -15.15 -13.61
CA ALA A 3 -1.60 -14.92 -14.53
C ALA A 3 -0.34 -14.96 -13.68
N HIS A 4 0.44 -16.04 -13.76
CA HIS A 4 1.77 -16.04 -13.20
C HIS A 4 2.49 -14.83 -13.78
N ALA A 5 2.97 -13.95 -12.89
CA ALA A 5 3.76 -12.81 -13.30
C ALA A 5 4.92 -13.33 -14.17
N PRO A 6 5.19 -12.68 -15.31
CA PRO A 6 6.18 -13.19 -16.23
C PRO A 6 7.56 -13.22 -15.57
N SER A 7 8.38 -14.20 -15.94
CA SER A 7 9.75 -14.28 -15.42
C SER A 7 10.61 -13.19 -16.06
N PRO A 8 11.59 -12.59 -15.36
CA PRO A 8 12.53 -11.67 -15.99
C PRO A 8 13.21 -12.28 -17.24
N SER A 9 13.46 -13.60 -17.23
CA SER A 9 14.10 -14.31 -18.35
C SER A 9 13.30 -14.27 -19.65
N ASP A 10 11.97 -14.08 -19.57
CA ASP A 10 11.08 -14.04 -20.73
C ASP A 10 11.35 -12.82 -21.64
N PHE A 11 12.13 -11.84 -21.15
CA PHE A 11 12.41 -10.57 -21.84
C PHE A 11 13.80 -10.48 -22.48
N LEU A 12 14.53 -11.59 -22.56
CA LEU A 12 15.79 -11.67 -23.29
C LEU A 12 15.53 -11.69 -24.80
N SER A 13 15.81 -10.59 -25.51
CA SER A 13 15.39 -10.42 -26.92
C SER A 13 16.49 -10.44 -27.99
N SER A 14 17.74 -10.75 -27.67
CA SER A 14 18.85 -10.87 -28.65
C SER A 14 20.13 -11.43 -28.00
N PRO A 15 21.14 -11.90 -28.76
CA PRO A 15 22.36 -12.45 -28.17
C PRO A 15 23.03 -11.38 -27.33
N VAL A 16 22.98 -11.58 -26.02
CA VAL A 16 23.75 -10.84 -25.06
C VAL A 16 25.22 -10.95 -25.47
N ALA A 17 25.97 -9.84 -25.47
CA ALA A 17 27.42 -9.93 -25.65
C ALA A 17 27.96 -10.84 -24.54
N GLU A 18 28.30 -12.08 -24.90
CA GLU A 18 28.59 -13.17 -23.95
C GLU A 18 29.70 -12.76 -22.98
N ALA A 19 30.66 -11.97 -23.46
CA ALA A 19 31.73 -11.37 -22.66
C ALA A 19 31.24 -10.37 -21.60
N ASP A 20 30.27 -9.50 -21.92
CA ASP A 20 29.73 -8.52 -20.98
C ASP A 20 28.89 -9.20 -19.90
N HIS A 21 28.12 -10.22 -20.29
CA HIS A 21 27.38 -11.05 -19.34
C HIS A 21 28.32 -11.82 -18.41
N ALA A 22 29.35 -12.45 -18.96
CA ALA A 22 30.35 -13.19 -18.17
C ALA A 22 31.07 -12.26 -17.18
N LEU A 23 31.39 -11.02 -17.58
CA LEU A 23 32.01 -10.05 -16.69
C LEU A 23 31.05 -9.60 -15.57
N ALA A 24 29.78 -9.35 -15.89
CA ALA A 24 28.75 -9.05 -14.90
C ALA A 24 28.49 -10.22 -13.94
N MET A 25 28.45 -11.45 -14.43
CA MET A 25 28.33 -12.65 -13.60
C MET A 25 29.52 -12.79 -12.64
N ARG A 26 30.75 -12.59 -13.14
CA ARG A 26 31.98 -12.70 -12.33
C ARG A 26 32.02 -11.70 -11.18
N HIS A 27 31.54 -10.48 -11.38
CA HIS A 27 31.62 -9.38 -10.41
C HIS A 27 30.28 -9.07 -9.74
N ARG A 28 29.31 -9.98 -9.85
CA ARG A 28 27.97 -9.84 -9.27
C ARG A 28 28.07 -9.58 -7.76
N PRO A 29 27.36 -8.58 -7.20
CA PRO A 29 27.32 -8.38 -5.75
C PRO A 29 26.76 -9.59 -5.00
N VAL A 30 27.21 -9.75 -3.75
CA VAL A 30 26.68 -10.64 -2.74
C VAL A 30 25.99 -9.76 -1.69
N PHE A 31 24.73 -10.07 -1.40
CA PHE A 31 23.95 -9.33 -0.42
C PHE A 31 23.83 -10.12 0.88
N GLN A 32 24.24 -9.48 1.97
CA GLN A 32 24.03 -9.94 3.33
C GLN A 32 22.71 -9.35 3.80
N LEU A 33 21.68 -10.19 3.93
CA LEU A 33 20.34 -9.78 4.35
C LEU A 33 20.14 -10.10 5.83
N ASP A 34 19.32 -9.30 6.49
CA ASP A 34 18.86 -9.59 7.85
C ASP A 34 18.10 -10.92 7.88
N ALA A 35 18.26 -11.68 8.96
CA ALA A 35 17.59 -12.97 9.14
C ALA A 35 16.06 -12.86 9.10
N ASN A 36 15.49 -11.71 9.48
CA ASN A 36 14.06 -11.45 9.44
C ASN A 36 13.61 -10.66 8.20
N GLU A 37 14.50 -10.37 7.24
CA GLU A 37 14.15 -9.60 6.04
C GLU A 37 13.04 -10.31 5.23
N PRO A 38 11.82 -9.74 5.11
CA PRO A 38 10.78 -10.33 4.28
C PRO A 38 11.04 -10.18 2.78
N PHE A 39 11.81 -9.18 2.35
CA PHE A 39 11.94 -8.80 0.94
C PHE A 39 13.35 -9.06 0.41
N ALA A 40 13.50 -10.14 -0.36
CA ALA A 40 14.75 -10.41 -1.08
C ALA A 40 14.79 -9.68 -2.42
N PRO A 41 16.00 -9.38 -2.95
CA PRO A 41 16.15 -8.92 -4.31
C PRO A 41 15.68 -10.02 -5.27
N VAL A 42 14.93 -9.64 -6.30
CA VAL A 42 14.33 -10.57 -7.27
C VAL A 42 15.13 -10.62 -8.57
N ALA A 43 15.64 -9.46 -9.02
CA ALA A 43 16.34 -9.37 -10.30
C ALA A 43 17.41 -8.26 -10.29
N LEU A 44 18.49 -8.46 -11.06
CA LEU A 44 19.57 -7.50 -11.29
C LEU A 44 19.67 -7.18 -12.78
N GLY A 45 19.55 -5.90 -13.12
CA GLY A 45 19.82 -5.36 -14.44
C GLY A 45 21.25 -4.87 -14.50
N TYR A 46 22.08 -5.38 -15.39
CA TYR A 46 23.46 -4.89 -15.54
C TYR A 46 23.63 -3.96 -16.75
N THR A 47 24.60 -3.05 -16.66
CA THR A 47 25.10 -2.21 -17.76
C THR A 47 26.60 -1.98 -17.58
N LEU A 48 27.37 -2.10 -18.67
CA LEU A 48 28.81 -1.83 -18.66
C LEU A 48 29.11 -0.46 -19.26
N TYR A 49 29.96 0.29 -18.58
CA TYR A 49 30.47 1.59 -19.02
C TYR A 49 31.97 1.48 -19.26
N ARG A 50 32.39 1.75 -20.49
CA ARG A 50 33.81 1.89 -20.89
C ARG A 50 34.22 3.34 -21.13
N GLU A 51 33.23 4.22 -21.24
CA GLU A 51 33.41 5.67 -21.39
C GLU A 51 32.52 6.45 -20.41
N PRO A 52 32.82 7.72 -20.11
CA PRO A 52 31.98 8.55 -19.26
C PRO A 52 30.56 8.78 -19.82
N ALA A 53 29.53 8.35 -19.09
CA ALA A 53 28.14 8.48 -19.52
C ALA A 53 27.20 8.81 -18.35
N LYS A 54 25.95 9.18 -18.67
CA LYS A 54 24.86 9.21 -17.69
C LYS A 54 24.44 7.75 -17.41
N SER A 55 24.20 7.41 -16.15
CA SER A 55 23.62 6.10 -15.79
C SER A 55 22.28 5.90 -16.50
N VAL A 56 22.02 4.68 -16.96
CA VAL A 56 20.78 4.34 -17.69
C VAL A 56 19.59 4.09 -16.76
N SER A 57 19.85 3.88 -15.48
CA SER A 57 18.88 3.53 -14.45
C SER A 57 18.84 4.50 -13.27
N SER A 58 19.75 5.47 -13.20
CA SER A 58 19.84 6.45 -12.11
C SER A 58 20.23 7.86 -12.54
N LYS A 59 20.14 8.81 -11.61
CA LYS A 59 20.53 10.21 -11.84
C LYS A 59 22.05 10.44 -11.92
N PHE A 60 22.89 9.45 -11.65
CA PHE A 60 24.33 9.66 -11.51
C PHE A 60 25.09 9.66 -12.84
N ARG A 61 26.23 10.35 -12.88
CA ARG A 61 27.21 10.26 -13.99
C ARG A 61 28.27 9.21 -13.64
N ILE A 62 28.54 8.32 -14.59
CA ILE A 62 29.52 7.23 -14.49
C ILE A 62 30.80 7.67 -15.17
N ARG A 63 31.94 7.35 -14.56
CA ARG A 63 33.28 7.67 -15.08
C ARG A 63 34.17 6.44 -14.87
N PRO A 64 34.41 5.63 -15.91
CA PRO A 64 35.15 4.38 -15.76
C PRO A 64 36.65 4.52 -15.50
N GLY A 65 37.25 5.66 -15.86
CA GLY A 65 38.70 5.83 -15.77
C GLY A 65 39.39 5.05 -16.89
N THR A 66 40.41 4.26 -16.54
CA THR A 66 41.19 3.45 -17.50
C THR A 66 40.63 2.05 -17.74
N GLY A 67 39.67 1.60 -16.93
CA GLY A 67 39.03 0.29 -17.09
C GLY A 67 37.55 0.43 -17.43
N SER A 68 36.70 -0.28 -16.68
CA SER A 68 35.26 -0.29 -16.90
C SER A 68 34.47 -0.15 -15.59
N VAL A 69 33.19 0.20 -15.69
CA VAL A 69 32.26 0.16 -14.55
C VAL A 69 31.08 -0.72 -14.90
N ILE A 70 30.77 -1.67 -14.02
CA ILE A 70 29.53 -2.43 -14.08
C ILE A 70 28.54 -1.78 -13.13
N GLU A 71 27.44 -1.28 -13.68
CA GLU A 71 26.26 -0.87 -12.92
C GLU A 71 25.31 -2.05 -12.79
N TYR A 72 24.87 -2.35 -11.57
CA TYR A 72 23.78 -3.27 -11.27
C TYR A 72 22.63 -2.44 -10.70
N ALA A 73 21.50 -2.42 -11.40
CA ALA A 73 20.22 -1.96 -10.86
C ALA A 73 19.51 -3.18 -10.25
N ILE A 74 19.09 -3.08 -8.99
CA ILE A 74 18.61 -4.19 -8.17
C ILE A 74 17.15 -3.96 -7.89
N TRP A 75 16.30 -4.86 -8.38
CA TRP A 75 14.86 -4.80 -8.19
C TRP A 75 14.44 -5.61 -6.96
N TYR A 76 13.65 -4.97 -6.11
CA TYR A 76 12.87 -5.59 -5.03
C TYR A 76 11.39 -5.38 -5.36
N ASP A 77 10.53 -6.37 -5.13
CA ASP A 77 9.08 -6.19 -5.32
C ASP A 77 8.45 -5.24 -4.30
N TRP A 78 9.09 -5.12 -3.13
CA TRP A 78 8.63 -4.34 -1.99
C TRP A 78 9.84 -3.76 -1.29
N ASP A 79 9.70 -2.54 -0.77
CA ASP A 79 10.36 -2.09 0.45
C ASP A 79 9.30 -2.02 1.56
N ILE A 80 9.69 -1.83 2.81
CA ILE A 80 8.75 -1.87 3.94
C ILE A 80 7.77 -0.68 3.98
N GLN A 81 7.96 0.35 3.16
CA GLN A 81 7.12 1.55 3.09
C GLN A 81 6.29 1.64 1.79
N HIS A 82 6.77 1.11 0.67
CA HIS A 82 6.15 1.16 -0.65
C HIS A 82 6.41 -0.08 -1.52
N LEU A 83 5.52 -0.26 -2.51
CA LEU A 83 5.68 -1.21 -3.59
C LEU A 83 6.91 -0.85 -4.42
N TYR A 84 7.76 -1.87 -4.58
CA TYR A 84 9.07 -1.93 -5.21
C TYR A 84 10.15 -1.01 -4.66
N ASP A 85 11.40 -1.43 -4.87
CA ASP A 85 12.58 -0.60 -4.75
C ASP A 85 13.56 -0.84 -5.92
N LEU A 86 14.32 0.18 -6.29
CA LEU A 86 15.34 0.10 -7.36
C LEU A 86 16.67 0.70 -6.90
N GLU A 87 17.44 -0.13 -6.21
CA GLU A 87 18.74 0.23 -5.68
C GLU A 87 19.88 -0.10 -6.67
N HIS A 88 21.09 0.37 -6.39
CA HIS A 88 22.19 0.36 -7.35
C HIS A 88 23.53 0.02 -6.70
N VAL A 89 24.33 -0.79 -7.40
CA VAL A 89 25.74 -1.03 -7.10
C VAL A 89 26.58 -0.76 -8.34
N TRP A 90 27.68 -0.02 -8.18
CA TRP A 90 28.66 0.26 -9.23
C TRP A 90 30.00 -0.35 -8.86
N VAL A 91 30.47 -1.29 -9.68
CA VAL A 91 31.77 -1.95 -9.51
C VAL A 91 32.74 -1.37 -10.53
N HIS A 92 33.75 -0.65 -10.05
CA HIS A 92 34.81 -0.10 -10.87
C HIS A 92 35.93 -1.13 -11.01
N LEU A 93 36.32 -1.38 -12.27
CA LEU A 93 37.37 -2.31 -12.65
C LEU A 93 38.54 -1.54 -13.29
N ASP A 94 39.76 -2.05 -13.13
CA ASP A 94 40.92 -1.63 -13.93
C ASP A 94 40.93 -2.30 -15.32
N ALA A 95 42.04 -2.14 -16.06
CA ALA A 95 42.19 -2.70 -17.41
C ALA A 95 42.32 -4.23 -17.39
N GLU A 96 42.80 -4.79 -16.28
CA GLU A 96 42.99 -6.23 -16.04
C GLU A 96 41.72 -6.90 -15.47
N GLY A 97 40.69 -6.11 -15.15
CA GLY A 97 39.41 -6.58 -14.61
C GLY A 97 39.42 -6.82 -13.10
N ALA A 98 40.37 -6.26 -12.35
CA ALA A 98 40.37 -6.30 -10.89
C ALA A 98 39.52 -5.15 -10.32
N VAL A 99 38.87 -5.41 -9.19
CA VAL A 99 37.99 -4.42 -8.53
C VAL A 99 38.82 -3.37 -7.80
N ILE A 100 38.72 -2.12 -8.25
CA ILE A 100 39.45 -0.97 -7.67
C ILE A 100 38.57 -0.08 -6.79
N ALA A 101 37.25 -0.10 -7.01
CA ALA A 101 36.29 0.55 -6.14
C ALA A 101 34.90 -0.06 -6.27
N VAL A 102 34.16 -0.03 -5.17
CA VAL A 102 32.73 -0.35 -5.14
C VAL A 102 32.01 0.89 -4.64
N LYS A 103 30.93 1.27 -5.33
CA LYS A 103 29.99 2.28 -4.86
C LYS A 103 28.60 1.68 -4.81
N ALA A 104 27.76 2.15 -3.91
CA ALA A 104 26.38 1.69 -3.82
C ALA A 104 25.44 2.84 -3.46
N SER A 105 24.16 2.66 -3.75
CA SER A 105 23.12 3.61 -3.37
C SER A 105 22.75 3.45 -1.90
N ARG A 106 22.41 4.60 -1.31
CA ARG A 106 21.86 4.70 0.04
C ARG A 106 21.03 5.96 0.11
N HIS A 107 19.72 5.83 0.28
CA HIS A 107 18.78 6.95 0.49
C HIS A 107 18.96 8.07 -0.55
N GLY A 108 19.05 7.69 -1.83
CA GLY A 108 19.20 8.61 -2.96
C GLY A 108 20.61 9.22 -3.15
N ALA A 109 21.59 8.83 -2.35
CA ALA A 109 23.01 9.15 -2.50
C ALA A 109 23.79 7.98 -3.13
N ARG A 110 24.98 8.26 -3.66
CA ARG A 110 25.94 7.26 -4.15
C ARG A 110 27.21 7.34 -3.32
N LEU A 111 27.50 6.29 -2.56
CA LEU A 111 28.58 6.27 -1.58
C LEU A 111 29.64 5.25 -1.96
N THR A 112 30.89 5.52 -1.59
CA THR A 112 31.99 4.56 -1.76
C THR A 112 31.93 3.54 -0.64
N MET A 113 31.92 2.27 -0.99
CA MET A 113 31.88 1.16 -0.05
C MET A 113 33.31 0.86 0.43
N ARG A 114 33.54 1.08 1.73
CA ARG A 114 34.80 0.87 2.44
C ARG A 114 34.49 0.31 3.82
N ARG A 115 35.20 -0.74 4.22
CA ARG A 115 35.17 -1.22 5.61
C ARG A 115 35.88 -0.22 6.53
N PRO A 116 35.69 -0.32 7.87
CA PRO A 116 36.37 0.56 8.82
C PRO A 116 37.90 0.55 8.73
N ASP A 117 38.49 -0.56 8.28
CA ASP A 117 39.93 -0.71 8.02
C ASP A 117 40.40 -0.11 6.69
N GLY A 118 39.49 0.48 5.90
CA GLY A 118 39.76 1.06 4.59
C GLY A 118 39.76 0.06 3.42
N SER A 119 39.54 -1.23 3.68
CA SER A 119 39.48 -2.25 2.63
C SER A 119 38.19 -2.17 1.80
N ILE A 120 38.24 -2.70 0.56
CA ILE A 120 37.06 -2.88 -0.29
C ILE A 120 36.34 -4.16 0.18
N PRO A 121 35.02 -4.14 0.39
CA PRO A 121 34.32 -5.31 0.89
C PRO A 121 34.14 -6.35 -0.23
N LEU A 122 35.08 -7.29 -0.35
CA LEU A 122 35.11 -8.30 -1.41
C LEU A 122 35.12 -9.73 -0.85
N GLN A 123 34.54 -10.67 -1.61
CA GLN A 123 34.72 -12.11 -1.55
C GLN A 123 35.17 -12.59 -2.93
N GLY A 124 36.47 -12.80 -3.09
CA GLY A 124 37.07 -12.96 -4.41
C GLY A 124 36.82 -11.71 -5.28
N PRO A 125 36.27 -11.86 -6.51
CA PRO A 125 35.96 -10.72 -7.38
C PRO A 125 34.61 -10.04 -7.09
N ARG A 126 33.81 -10.56 -6.14
CA ARG A 126 32.44 -10.12 -5.87
C ARG A 126 32.39 -9.14 -4.70
N PRO A 127 31.73 -7.98 -4.84
CA PRO A 127 31.41 -7.11 -3.71
C PRO A 127 30.50 -7.80 -2.70
N VAL A 128 30.75 -7.64 -1.40
CA VAL A 128 29.87 -8.12 -0.32
C VAL A 128 29.29 -6.90 0.39
N LEU A 129 27.97 -6.76 0.39
CA LEU A 129 27.29 -5.59 0.95
C LEU A 129 26.20 -6.03 1.91
N PHE A 130 26.07 -5.30 3.02
CA PHE A 130 24.94 -5.41 3.93
C PHE A 130 23.79 -4.59 3.38
N VAL A 131 22.59 -5.17 3.42
CA VAL A 131 21.36 -4.53 2.97
C VAL A 131 20.60 -4.05 4.21
N GLU A 132 20.27 -2.78 4.24
CA GLU A 132 19.49 -2.17 5.33
C GLU A 132 18.11 -2.82 5.41
N PRO A 133 17.72 -3.41 6.56
CA PRO A 133 16.45 -4.12 6.70
C PRO A 133 15.26 -3.27 6.24
N GLY A 134 14.41 -3.83 5.38
CA GLY A 134 13.18 -3.24 4.85
C GLY A 134 13.36 -2.05 3.91
N LYS A 135 14.48 -1.30 3.97
CA LYS A 135 14.73 -0.09 3.17
C LYS A 135 15.78 -0.27 2.08
N HIS A 136 16.51 -1.38 2.10
CA HIS A 136 17.45 -1.85 1.08
C HIS A 136 18.65 -0.97 0.72
N ALA A 137 18.90 0.10 1.47
CA ALA A 137 20.15 0.84 1.36
C ALA A 137 21.38 -0.04 1.60
N HIS A 138 22.46 0.23 0.88
CA HIS A 138 23.66 -0.63 0.92
C HIS A 138 24.74 -0.10 1.85
N TRP A 139 25.36 -1.02 2.60
CA TRP A 139 26.39 -0.74 3.57
C TRP A 139 27.60 -1.65 3.40
N ALA A 140 28.79 -1.12 3.63
CA ALA A 140 30.04 -1.88 3.60
C ALA A 140 30.31 -2.62 4.92
N ASP A 141 29.65 -2.23 6.00
CA ASP A 141 29.87 -2.72 7.35
C ASP A 141 28.56 -2.71 8.16
N ARG A 142 28.30 -3.83 8.84
CA ARG A 142 27.08 -4.05 9.64
C ARG A 142 27.03 -3.16 10.89
N ASP A 143 28.15 -3.03 11.59
CA ASP A 143 28.15 -2.37 12.89
C ASP A 143 28.04 -0.85 12.71
N ALA A 144 28.65 -0.30 11.66
CA ALA A 144 28.42 1.08 11.21
C ALA A 144 26.95 1.32 10.85
N MET A 145 26.33 0.42 10.07
CA MET A 145 24.90 0.50 9.74
C MET A 145 24.03 0.50 10.99
N ARG A 146 24.28 -0.42 11.93
CA ARG A 146 23.54 -0.51 13.19
C ARG A 146 23.66 0.79 14.00
N HIS A 147 24.86 1.34 14.09
CA HIS A 147 25.14 2.54 14.85
C HIS A 147 24.47 3.78 14.25
N GLU A 148 24.58 3.97 12.94
CA GLU A 148 24.12 5.18 12.24
C GLU A 148 22.60 5.16 11.96
N ALA A 149 22.04 4.01 11.59
CA ALA A 149 20.68 3.91 11.08
C ALA A 149 19.74 3.08 11.96
N GLY A 150 20.26 2.31 12.93
CA GLY A 150 19.49 1.23 13.57
C GLY A 150 18.18 1.66 14.23
N VAL A 151 18.15 2.81 14.90
CA VAL A 151 16.91 3.34 15.52
C VAL A 151 15.86 3.70 14.47
N VAL A 152 16.29 4.31 13.37
CA VAL A 152 15.38 4.71 12.28
C VAL A 152 14.88 3.46 11.56
N VAL A 153 15.76 2.51 11.25
CA VAL A 153 15.43 1.24 10.60
C VAL A 153 14.41 0.44 11.42
N ASP A 154 14.63 0.29 12.74
CA ASP A 154 13.68 -0.39 13.63
C ASP A 154 12.29 0.31 13.61
N ALA A 155 12.25 1.64 13.50
CA ALA A 155 10.99 2.39 13.39
C ALA A 155 10.32 2.21 12.02
N MET A 156 11.10 2.23 10.94
CA MET A 156 10.63 2.03 9.56
C MET A 156 10.05 0.63 9.36
N CYS A 157 10.67 -0.39 9.95
CA CYS A 157 10.20 -1.77 9.88
C CYS A 157 8.96 -2.02 10.75
N GLY A 158 8.66 -1.13 11.70
CA GLY A 158 7.53 -1.21 12.61
C GLY A 158 6.49 -0.12 12.36
N SER A 159 6.54 0.95 13.15
CA SER A 159 5.51 1.99 13.20
C SER A 159 5.26 2.73 11.88
N PHE A 160 6.27 2.83 11.01
CA PHE A 160 6.17 3.50 9.71
C PHE A 160 6.05 2.52 8.53
N ALA A 161 5.83 1.23 8.80
CA ALA A 161 5.59 0.26 7.75
C ALA A 161 4.36 0.63 6.92
N GLY A 162 4.46 0.53 5.60
CA GLY A 162 3.42 0.89 4.65
C GLY A 162 3.04 2.37 4.64
N GLU A 163 3.92 3.28 5.08
CA GLU A 163 3.59 4.71 5.14
C GLU A 163 3.36 5.36 3.77
N GLU A 164 3.83 4.75 2.68
CA GLU A 164 3.60 5.26 1.32
C GLU A 164 2.64 4.36 0.52
N GLY A 165 2.73 3.04 0.70
CA GLY A 165 1.93 2.06 -0.04
C GLY A 165 2.46 1.85 -1.46
N ILE A 166 2.24 2.81 -2.35
CA ILE A 166 2.83 2.82 -3.70
C ILE A 166 3.30 4.24 -3.99
N HIS A 167 4.60 4.41 -4.21
CA HIS A 167 5.17 5.70 -4.57
C HIS A 167 5.29 5.83 -6.10
N LEU A 168 4.84 6.96 -6.64
CA LEU A 168 4.85 7.25 -8.08
C LEU A 168 5.93 8.28 -8.47
N SER A 169 6.87 8.54 -7.56
CA SER A 169 8.01 9.45 -7.76
C SER A 169 9.21 8.70 -8.35
N ASN A 170 9.05 8.15 -9.55
CA ASN A 170 10.07 7.32 -10.20
C ASN A 170 10.02 7.40 -11.73
N LEU A 171 11.10 6.93 -12.37
CA LEU A 171 11.29 7.03 -13.82
C LEU A 171 10.21 6.29 -14.64
N PHE A 172 9.59 5.24 -14.08
CA PHE A 172 8.56 4.47 -14.80
C PHE A 172 7.23 5.20 -14.78
N SER A 173 6.87 5.80 -13.63
CA SER A 173 5.67 6.62 -13.51
C SER A 173 5.80 7.93 -14.30
N GLU A 174 6.97 8.58 -14.25
CA GLU A 174 7.27 9.77 -15.07
C GLU A 174 7.15 9.49 -16.57
N ALA A 175 7.47 8.26 -17.00
CA ALA A 175 7.31 7.80 -18.37
C ALA A 175 5.89 7.30 -18.71
N GLY A 176 4.94 7.34 -17.76
CA GLY A 176 3.57 6.87 -17.92
C GLY A 176 3.44 5.34 -18.06
N LEU A 177 4.46 4.58 -17.65
CA LEU A 177 4.50 3.12 -17.76
C LEU A 177 3.84 2.41 -16.57
N ILE A 178 3.75 3.08 -15.42
CA ILE A 178 3.06 2.58 -14.23
C ILE A 178 2.16 3.67 -13.65
N ALA A 179 1.07 3.25 -13.03
CA ALA A 179 0.14 4.10 -12.29
C ALA A 179 -0.55 3.26 -11.22
N ALA A 180 -1.09 3.92 -10.19
CA ALA A 180 -1.87 3.25 -9.16
C ALA A 180 -3.05 4.13 -8.73
N SER A 181 -4.20 3.51 -8.52
CA SER A 181 -5.37 4.11 -7.90
C SER A 181 -5.18 4.27 -6.39
N ARG A 182 -5.98 5.14 -5.76
CA ARG A 182 -5.99 5.28 -4.29
C ARG A 182 -6.34 3.98 -3.58
N TYR A 183 -7.20 3.18 -4.20
CA TYR A 183 -7.57 1.87 -3.71
C TYR A 183 -6.36 0.91 -3.68
N GLU A 184 -5.62 0.81 -4.78
CA GLU A 184 -4.38 -0.01 -4.84
C GLU A 184 -3.32 0.49 -3.86
N ILE A 185 -3.13 1.81 -3.76
CA ILE A 185 -2.22 2.43 -2.78
C ILE A 185 -2.60 1.97 -1.36
N ARG A 186 -3.86 2.07 -0.96
CA ARG A 186 -4.31 1.63 0.37
C ARG A 186 -4.09 0.14 0.62
N LEU A 187 -4.37 -0.72 -0.36
CA LEU A 187 -4.12 -2.15 -0.19
C LEU A 187 -2.62 -2.45 -0.04
N ALA A 188 -1.75 -1.77 -0.79
CA ALA A 188 -0.31 -1.88 -0.61
C ALA A 188 0.14 -1.41 0.79
N ARG A 189 -0.44 -0.33 1.32
CA ARG A 189 -0.19 0.10 2.72
C ARG A 189 -0.56 -1.00 3.71
N LEU A 190 -1.73 -1.62 3.56
CA LEU A 190 -2.21 -2.69 4.45
C LEU A 190 -1.37 -3.96 4.34
N HIS A 191 -0.87 -4.28 3.15
CA HIS A 191 0.08 -5.37 2.93
C HIS A 191 1.36 -5.15 3.73
N LEU A 192 1.97 -3.97 3.58
CA LEU A 192 3.24 -3.63 4.23
C LEU A 192 3.12 -3.47 5.74
N LYS A 193 2.01 -2.91 6.25
CA LYS A 193 1.72 -2.86 7.69
C LYS A 193 1.64 -4.25 8.32
N ARG A 194 1.20 -5.26 7.56
CA ARG A 194 1.19 -6.67 8.01
C ARG A 194 2.55 -7.35 7.89
N ALA A 195 3.35 -6.92 6.92
CA ALA A 195 4.73 -7.36 6.75
C ALA A 195 5.71 -6.68 7.73
N ALA A 196 5.23 -5.74 8.54
CA ALA A 196 6.01 -5.10 9.60
C ALA A 196 6.73 -6.16 10.46
N PHE A 197 8.01 -5.94 10.71
CA PHE A 197 8.87 -6.90 11.36
C PHE A 197 9.89 -6.21 12.26
N LYS A 198 10.51 -6.98 13.15
CA LYS A 198 11.62 -6.52 13.96
C LYS A 198 12.92 -7.07 13.35
N PRO A 199 13.84 -6.22 12.86
CA PRO A 199 15.11 -6.70 12.36
C PRO A 199 15.87 -7.50 13.43
N ALA A 200 16.47 -8.62 13.04
CA ALA A 200 17.28 -9.45 13.94
C ALA A 200 18.66 -8.84 14.20
N TRP A 201 19.14 -8.05 13.23
CA TRP A 201 20.50 -7.54 13.11
C TRP A 201 21.56 -8.65 12.98
N GLU A 202 21.12 -9.80 12.46
CA GLU A 202 21.93 -10.96 12.12
C GLU A 202 21.92 -11.11 10.61
N PHE A 203 23.10 -11.09 9.99
CA PHE A 203 23.23 -10.97 8.54
C PHE A 203 23.93 -12.18 7.97
N ALA A 204 23.34 -12.74 6.91
CA ALA A 204 23.91 -13.85 6.17
C ALA A 204 23.63 -13.72 4.67
N GLU A 205 24.48 -14.34 3.87
CA GLU A 205 24.18 -14.60 2.47
C GLU A 205 23.06 -15.64 2.40
N ARG A 206 22.06 -15.38 1.56
CA ARG A 206 21.07 -16.42 1.22
C ARG A 206 21.72 -17.39 0.24
N GLY A 207 21.45 -18.70 0.40
CA GLY A 207 22.10 -19.73 -0.41
C GLY A 207 21.91 -19.56 -1.93
N PRO A 208 22.67 -20.28 -2.78
CA PRO A 208 22.72 -20.04 -4.23
C PRO A 208 21.37 -20.04 -4.96
N ALA A 209 20.40 -20.81 -4.47
CA ALA A 209 19.04 -20.86 -5.03
C ALA A 209 18.22 -19.58 -4.79
N SER A 210 18.72 -18.67 -3.96
CA SER A 210 18.11 -17.37 -3.65
C SER A 210 18.85 -16.21 -4.31
N GLU A 211 19.85 -16.49 -5.16
CA GLU A 211 20.44 -15.43 -5.95
C GLU A 211 19.39 -14.89 -6.95
N PRO A 212 19.23 -13.56 -7.04
CA PRO A 212 18.31 -12.95 -8.00
C PRO A 212 18.65 -13.35 -9.44
N GLU A 213 17.77 -13.10 -10.39
CA GLU A 213 18.11 -13.30 -11.81
C GLU A 213 19.06 -12.18 -12.30
N LEU A 214 20.07 -12.47 -13.13
CA LEU A 214 20.93 -11.46 -13.74
C LEU A 214 20.64 -11.32 -15.23
N LEU A 215 20.29 -10.12 -15.66
CA LEU A 215 19.87 -9.82 -17.03
C LEU A 215 20.36 -8.43 -17.46
N PRO A 216 20.47 -8.14 -18.77
CA PRO A 216 20.77 -6.80 -19.23
C PRO A 216 19.71 -5.79 -18.72
N TRP A 217 20.13 -4.56 -18.40
CA TRP A 217 19.21 -3.51 -17.95
C TRP A 217 18.01 -3.29 -18.90
N THR A 218 18.22 -3.41 -20.21
CA THR A 218 17.14 -3.26 -21.21
C THR A 218 16.02 -4.26 -21.02
N ALA A 219 16.35 -5.52 -20.70
CA ALA A 219 15.37 -6.55 -20.38
C ALA A 219 14.68 -6.26 -19.04
N LEU A 220 15.45 -5.97 -17.97
CA LEU A 220 14.87 -5.64 -16.67
C LEU A 220 13.92 -4.44 -16.73
N LYS A 221 14.34 -3.36 -17.41
CA LYS A 221 13.54 -2.15 -17.62
C LYS A 221 12.21 -2.43 -18.31
N SER A 222 12.18 -3.41 -19.22
CA SER A 222 10.96 -3.79 -19.96
C SER A 222 10.04 -4.69 -19.12
N TRP A 223 10.63 -5.49 -18.23
CA TRP A 223 9.91 -6.37 -17.31
C TRP A 223 9.25 -5.62 -16.13
N ILE A 224 9.93 -4.60 -15.56
CA ILE A 224 9.47 -3.88 -14.35
C ILE A 224 8.00 -3.42 -14.42
N PRO A 225 7.53 -2.72 -15.48
CA PRO A 225 6.13 -2.28 -15.52
C PRO A 225 5.12 -3.43 -15.48
N GLN A 226 5.48 -4.59 -16.06
CA GLN A 226 4.62 -5.78 -16.06
C GLN A 226 4.63 -6.47 -14.70
N ARG A 227 5.79 -6.52 -14.03
CA ARG A 227 5.89 -7.00 -12.65
C ARG A 227 5.06 -6.14 -11.70
N PHE A 228 5.20 -4.81 -11.83
CA PHE A 228 4.40 -3.85 -11.08
C PHE A 228 2.90 -4.11 -11.25
N ALA A 229 2.42 -4.18 -12.50
CA ALA A 229 1.01 -4.44 -12.79
C ALA A 229 0.52 -5.78 -12.23
N ALA A 230 1.35 -6.83 -12.27
CA ALA A 230 1.02 -8.12 -11.70
C ALA A 230 0.91 -8.07 -10.16
N LEU A 231 1.82 -7.34 -9.49
CA LEU A 231 1.78 -7.15 -8.04
C LEU A 231 0.54 -6.37 -7.60
N THR A 232 0.22 -5.25 -8.27
CA THR A 232 -0.94 -4.42 -7.92
C THR A 232 -2.26 -5.17 -8.16
N ALA A 233 -2.38 -5.90 -9.27
CA ALA A 233 -3.56 -6.68 -9.60
C ALA A 233 -3.88 -7.81 -8.59
N GLN A 234 -2.88 -8.29 -7.84
CA GLN A 234 -3.06 -9.32 -6.82
C GLN A 234 -3.52 -8.75 -5.47
N LEU A 235 -3.29 -7.45 -5.20
CA LEU A 235 -3.62 -6.86 -3.89
C LEU A 235 -5.09 -7.06 -3.48
N PRO A 236 -6.09 -6.84 -4.36
CA PRO A 236 -7.50 -7.01 -3.98
C PRO A 236 -7.90 -8.44 -3.62
N THR A 237 -7.10 -9.45 -4.00
CA THR A 237 -7.38 -10.87 -3.72
C THR A 237 -6.51 -11.46 -2.61
N THR A 238 -5.42 -10.79 -2.25
CA THR A 238 -4.42 -11.31 -1.30
C THR A 238 -4.35 -10.52 0.01
N VAL A 239 -4.85 -9.28 0.03
CA VAL A 239 -4.76 -8.39 1.21
C VAL A 239 -6.13 -8.26 1.89
N PRO A 240 -6.31 -8.72 3.14
CA PRO A 240 -7.52 -8.46 3.91
C PRO A 240 -7.82 -6.97 4.10
N HIS A 241 -9.00 -6.56 3.61
CA HIS A 241 -9.44 -5.16 3.60
C HIS A 241 -10.97 -5.04 3.69
N LEU A 242 -11.45 -3.88 4.14
CA LEU A 242 -12.87 -3.54 4.14
C LEU A 242 -13.39 -3.31 2.72
N ALA A 243 -14.51 -3.95 2.37
CA ALA A 243 -15.20 -3.80 1.09
C ALA A 243 -15.77 -2.40 0.88
N ALA A 244 -16.43 -1.85 1.92
CA ALA A 244 -17.07 -0.55 1.88
C ALA A 244 -17.35 -0.02 3.29
N VAL A 245 -17.56 1.29 3.37
CA VAL A 245 -18.05 2.00 4.56
C VAL A 245 -19.37 2.66 4.20
N LEU A 246 -20.44 2.21 4.86
CA LEU A 246 -21.78 2.76 4.76
C LEU A 246 -21.96 3.79 5.87
N LEU A 247 -22.38 5.00 5.52
CA LEU A 247 -22.55 6.12 6.45
C LEU A 247 -24.00 6.59 6.44
N ASP A 248 -24.59 6.72 7.62
CA ASP A 248 -25.81 7.52 7.78
C ASP A 248 -25.53 9.03 7.64
N CYS A 249 -26.57 9.84 7.52
CA CYS A 249 -26.44 11.30 7.41
C CYS A 249 -26.82 12.03 8.70
N GLY A 250 -28.06 11.85 9.16
CA GLY A 250 -28.60 12.55 10.32
C GLY A 250 -27.85 12.18 11.60
N ASP A 251 -27.34 13.17 12.32
CA ASP A 251 -26.50 13.01 13.51
C ASP A 251 -25.26 12.12 13.35
N THR A 252 -24.87 11.87 12.10
CA THR A 252 -23.70 11.10 11.73
C THR A 252 -22.73 11.94 10.91
N LEU A 253 -23.24 12.72 9.96
CA LEU A 253 -22.51 13.73 9.20
C LEU A 253 -23.06 15.14 9.46
N VAL A 254 -24.37 15.27 9.65
CA VAL A 254 -25.09 16.53 9.85
C VAL A 254 -25.67 16.58 11.26
N ASP A 255 -25.53 17.71 11.94
CA ASP A 255 -26.19 17.95 13.23
C ASP A 255 -27.67 18.25 13.00
N GLU A 256 -28.57 17.26 13.21
CA GLU A 256 -29.99 17.49 12.92
C GLU A 256 -30.63 18.57 13.80
N SER A 257 -30.00 18.98 14.91
CA SER A 257 -30.51 20.11 15.72
C SER A 257 -30.42 21.45 15.01
N THR A 258 -29.65 21.51 13.92
CA THR A 258 -29.43 22.71 13.11
C THR A 258 -30.21 22.71 11.79
N GLU A 259 -31.01 21.67 11.55
CA GLU A 259 -31.74 21.51 10.31
C GLU A 259 -32.86 22.52 10.14
N VAL A 260 -32.95 23.08 8.93
CA VAL A 260 -34.06 23.92 8.49
C VAL A 260 -34.88 23.12 7.49
N LYS A 261 -36.15 22.91 7.78
CA LYS A 261 -37.08 22.21 6.88
C LYS A 261 -37.82 23.16 5.96
N LEU A 262 -38.09 22.72 4.74
CA LEU A 262 -39.01 23.38 3.82
C LEU A 262 -40.42 23.33 4.43
N PRO A 263 -41.10 24.47 4.63
CA PRO A 263 -42.40 24.51 5.28
C PRO A 263 -43.43 23.57 4.63
N GLY A 264 -44.12 22.78 5.46
CA GLY A 264 -45.15 21.83 5.01
C GLY A 264 -44.62 20.52 4.43
N THR A 265 -43.31 20.24 4.54
CA THR A 265 -42.69 19.01 4.05
C THR A 265 -41.67 18.45 5.05
N ASP A 266 -41.24 17.20 4.83
CA ASP A 266 -40.11 16.60 5.55
C ASP A 266 -38.74 16.88 4.90
N VAL A 267 -38.69 17.70 3.85
CA VAL A 267 -37.46 18.03 3.14
C VAL A 267 -36.66 19.03 3.96
N VAL A 268 -35.38 18.73 4.21
CA VAL A 268 -34.43 19.65 4.83
C VAL A 268 -33.72 20.45 3.76
N THR A 269 -33.66 21.77 3.95
CA THR A 269 -33.04 22.71 3.01
C THR A 269 -31.63 23.10 3.42
N SER A 270 -31.29 23.06 4.71
CA SER A 270 -29.94 23.34 5.20
C SER A 270 -29.71 22.76 6.59
N GLY A 271 -28.44 22.61 6.97
CA GLY A 271 -27.98 22.07 8.24
C GLY A 271 -26.46 22.17 8.34
N LYS A 272 -25.94 22.20 9.56
CA LYS A 272 -24.50 22.24 9.82
C LYS A 272 -23.95 20.82 9.92
N LEU A 273 -22.73 20.63 9.43
CA LEU A 273 -22.00 19.39 9.68
C LEU A 273 -21.68 19.24 11.17
N ILE A 274 -21.62 18.00 11.65
CA ILE A 274 -21.02 17.73 12.96
C ILE A 274 -19.51 18.04 12.89
N PRO A 275 -18.86 18.39 14.02
CA PRO A 275 -17.45 18.73 14.01
C PRO A 275 -16.55 17.64 13.40
N GLY A 276 -15.82 18.00 12.34
CA GLY A 276 -14.84 17.14 11.67
C GLY A 276 -15.40 16.13 10.67
N ALA A 277 -16.70 16.18 10.32
CA ALA A 277 -17.29 15.27 9.33
C ALA A 277 -16.70 15.46 7.92
N ASP A 278 -16.43 16.71 7.52
CA ASP A 278 -15.80 17.06 6.25
C ASP A 278 -14.37 16.52 6.15
N ALA A 279 -13.55 16.80 7.17
CA ALA A 279 -12.16 16.34 7.23
C ALA A 279 -12.09 14.80 7.25
N MET A 280 -12.96 14.15 8.02
CA MET A 280 -13.05 12.69 8.06
C MET A 280 -13.39 12.12 6.69
N LEU A 281 -14.40 12.67 6.01
CA LEU A 281 -14.82 12.14 4.70
C LEU A 281 -13.73 12.32 3.64
N GLN A 282 -13.07 13.48 3.64
CA GLN A 282 -11.91 13.76 2.79
C GLN A 282 -10.77 12.77 3.04
N GLU A 283 -10.48 12.44 4.30
CA GLU A 283 -9.46 11.46 4.67
C GLU A 283 -9.81 10.07 4.14
N LEU A 284 -11.06 9.62 4.29
CA LEU A 284 -11.49 8.31 3.77
C LEU A 284 -11.41 8.23 2.23
N VAL A 285 -11.81 9.30 1.54
CA VAL A 285 -11.71 9.41 0.07
C VAL A 285 -10.25 9.48 -0.39
N ALA A 286 -9.38 10.19 0.34
CA ALA A 286 -7.95 10.25 0.05
C ALA A 286 -7.27 8.89 0.26
N ALA A 287 -7.68 8.16 1.30
CA ALA A 287 -7.24 6.79 1.56
C ALA A 287 -7.88 5.75 0.62
N GLY A 288 -8.78 6.12 -0.29
CA GLY A 288 -9.35 5.17 -1.25
C GLY A 288 -10.35 4.18 -0.64
N HIS A 289 -11.08 4.58 0.40
CA HIS A 289 -12.26 3.84 0.85
C HIS A 289 -13.41 3.99 -0.15
N ARG A 290 -14.18 2.91 -0.32
CA ARG A 290 -15.46 2.94 -1.04
C ARG A 290 -16.56 3.34 -0.07
N LEU A 291 -17.25 4.43 -0.37
CA LEU A 291 -18.22 5.05 0.54
C LEU A 291 -19.60 5.03 -0.08
N ALA A 292 -20.61 4.67 0.72
CA ALA A 292 -22.01 4.84 0.34
C ALA A 292 -22.79 5.55 1.44
N LEU A 293 -23.66 6.48 1.03
CA LEU A 293 -24.63 7.10 1.90
C LEU A 293 -25.81 6.14 2.05
N VAL A 294 -26.18 5.80 3.29
CA VAL A 294 -27.34 4.97 3.60
C VAL A 294 -28.22 5.69 4.61
N ALA A 295 -29.21 6.44 4.11
CA ALA A 295 -29.94 7.41 4.91
C ALA A 295 -31.47 7.29 4.77
N ASP A 296 -32.19 7.60 5.85
CA ASP A 296 -33.65 7.58 5.89
C ASP A 296 -34.22 9.00 5.72
N GLY A 297 -34.95 9.24 4.64
CA GLY A 297 -35.64 10.51 4.37
C GLY A 297 -35.89 10.75 2.88
N PRO A 298 -36.43 11.93 2.53
CA PRO A 298 -36.52 12.36 1.13
C PRO A 298 -35.13 12.60 0.53
N ARG A 299 -34.89 12.20 -0.72
CA ARG A 299 -33.61 12.42 -1.43
C ARG A 299 -33.13 13.86 -1.41
N ALA A 300 -34.05 14.80 -1.67
CA ALA A 300 -33.76 16.23 -1.71
C ALA A 300 -33.11 16.74 -0.41
N THR A 301 -33.41 16.14 0.75
CA THR A 301 -32.76 16.47 2.03
C THR A 301 -31.24 16.28 1.94
N PHE A 302 -30.79 15.13 1.45
CA PHE A 302 -29.38 14.78 1.45
C PHE A 302 -28.60 15.49 0.34
N GLU A 303 -29.25 15.73 -0.81
CA GLU A 303 -28.70 16.56 -1.89
C GLU A 303 -28.47 17.99 -1.41
N ASN A 304 -29.44 18.59 -0.71
CA ASN A 304 -29.31 19.93 -0.15
C ASN A 304 -28.19 19.99 0.89
N LEU A 305 -28.24 19.10 1.89
CA LEU A 305 -27.29 19.09 3.01
C LEU A 305 -25.86 18.84 2.54
N LEU A 306 -25.61 17.75 1.82
CA LEU A 306 -24.25 17.37 1.43
C LEU A 306 -23.76 18.16 0.21
N GLY A 307 -24.66 18.59 -0.68
CA GLY A 307 -24.31 19.40 -1.85
C GLY A 307 -23.78 20.78 -1.45
N GLN A 308 -24.38 21.43 -0.46
CA GLN A 308 -23.92 22.74 0.05
C GLN A 308 -22.51 22.69 0.66
N HIS A 309 -22.10 21.52 1.15
CA HIS A 309 -20.78 21.29 1.75
C HIS A 309 -19.80 20.59 0.79
N GLY A 310 -20.19 20.32 -0.46
CA GLY A 310 -19.36 19.62 -1.44
C GLY A 310 -19.07 18.14 -1.10
N LEU A 311 -19.85 17.54 -0.20
CA LEU A 311 -19.65 16.16 0.27
C LEU A 311 -20.49 15.12 -0.50
N TRP A 312 -21.46 15.57 -1.31
CA TRP A 312 -22.31 14.66 -2.08
C TRP A 312 -21.50 13.73 -3.00
N SER A 313 -20.47 14.27 -3.66
CA SER A 313 -19.61 13.54 -4.60
C SER A 313 -18.55 12.65 -3.93
N SER A 314 -18.46 12.65 -2.60
CA SER A 314 -17.56 11.74 -1.87
C SER A 314 -18.08 10.30 -1.81
N PHE A 315 -19.37 10.09 -2.10
CA PHE A 315 -20.00 8.78 -2.10
C PHE A 315 -20.08 8.19 -3.50
N GLU A 316 -19.70 6.93 -3.62
CA GLU A 316 -19.87 6.13 -4.85
C GLU A 316 -21.35 5.79 -5.08
N ALA A 317 -22.11 5.64 -4.01
CA ALA A 317 -23.54 5.34 -4.05
C ALA A 317 -24.35 6.15 -3.02
N HIS A 318 -25.57 6.54 -3.39
CA HIS A 318 -26.54 7.20 -2.50
C HIS A 318 -27.79 6.34 -2.38
N VAL A 319 -27.89 5.61 -1.27
CA VAL A 319 -29.03 4.75 -0.95
C VAL A 319 -29.91 5.46 0.06
N ILE A 320 -31.04 5.94 -0.43
CA ILE A 320 -31.94 6.79 0.34
C ILE A 320 -33.31 6.13 0.40
N SER A 321 -33.88 6.07 1.60
CA SER A 321 -35.13 5.34 1.84
C SER A 321 -36.30 5.82 0.97
N GLY A 322 -36.32 7.12 0.63
CA GLY A 322 -37.34 7.70 -0.25
C GLY A 322 -37.32 7.12 -1.66
N ASP A 323 -36.17 6.67 -2.15
CA ASP A 323 -36.03 6.03 -3.47
C ASP A 323 -36.22 4.51 -3.38
N VAL A 324 -35.71 3.89 -2.30
CA VAL A 324 -35.79 2.44 -2.07
C VAL A 324 -37.21 2.02 -1.69
N GLY A 325 -38.00 2.91 -1.07
CA GLY A 325 -39.33 2.61 -0.57
C GLY A 325 -39.34 1.86 0.77
N ALA A 326 -38.20 1.79 1.47
CA ALA A 326 -38.05 1.14 2.76
C ALA A 326 -37.12 1.94 3.68
N LEU A 327 -37.37 1.90 5.00
CA LEU A 327 -36.52 2.53 6.02
C LEU A 327 -35.59 1.50 6.67
N LYS A 328 -34.43 1.94 7.15
CA LYS A 328 -33.64 1.14 8.11
C LYS A 328 -34.51 0.83 9.34
N PRO A 329 -34.47 -0.40 9.92
CA PRO A 329 -33.49 -1.46 9.75
C PRO A 329 -33.84 -2.50 8.65
N SER A 330 -34.69 -2.17 7.68
CA SER A 330 -35.04 -3.10 6.60
C SER A 330 -33.79 -3.58 5.84
N PRO A 331 -33.64 -4.89 5.57
CA PRO A 331 -32.51 -5.42 4.78
C PRO A 331 -32.45 -4.82 3.37
N LEU A 332 -33.58 -4.38 2.81
CA LEU A 332 -33.66 -3.77 1.48
C LEU A 332 -32.74 -2.54 1.32
N MET A 333 -32.52 -1.78 2.40
CA MET A 333 -31.58 -0.64 2.37
C MET A 333 -30.13 -1.08 2.20
N PHE A 334 -29.76 -2.22 2.80
CA PHE A 334 -28.40 -2.74 2.71
C PHE A 334 -28.20 -3.55 1.43
N ASP A 335 -29.22 -4.27 0.97
CA ASP A 335 -29.21 -4.92 -0.36
C ASP A 335 -29.02 -3.88 -1.46
N ALA A 336 -29.77 -2.77 -1.45
CA ALA A 336 -29.61 -1.68 -2.41
C ALA A 336 -28.19 -1.06 -2.38
N ALA A 337 -27.57 -0.97 -1.20
CA ALA A 337 -26.18 -0.49 -1.09
C ALA A 337 -25.17 -1.49 -1.65
N PHE A 338 -25.40 -2.78 -1.46
CA PHE A 338 -24.56 -3.83 -2.02
C PHE A 338 -24.68 -3.86 -3.55
N ASP A 339 -25.90 -3.80 -4.08
CA ASP A 339 -26.16 -3.76 -5.53
C ASP A 339 -25.50 -2.53 -6.17
N ALA A 340 -25.68 -1.35 -5.58
CA ALA A 340 -25.10 -0.10 -6.10
C ALA A 340 -23.56 -0.09 -6.08
N LEU A 341 -22.94 -0.81 -5.14
CA LEU A 341 -21.49 -0.97 -5.03
C LEU A 341 -20.98 -2.26 -5.72
N GLY A 342 -21.84 -3.06 -6.36
CA GLY A 342 -21.44 -4.36 -6.92
C GLY A 342 -20.81 -5.31 -5.90
N LEU A 343 -21.24 -5.25 -4.64
CA LEU A 343 -20.78 -6.12 -3.56
C LEU A 343 -21.59 -7.41 -3.50
N ARG A 344 -20.97 -8.47 -2.97
CA ARG A 344 -21.58 -9.80 -2.82
C ARG A 344 -21.89 -10.10 -1.36
N GLU A 345 -22.68 -11.14 -1.11
CA GLU A 345 -22.96 -11.63 0.25
C GLU A 345 -21.68 -11.92 1.05
N SER A 346 -20.63 -12.44 0.41
CA SER A 346 -19.31 -12.68 1.02
C SER A 346 -18.66 -11.41 1.60
N ASP A 347 -19.09 -10.24 1.15
CA ASP A 347 -18.51 -8.96 1.53
C ASP A 347 -19.15 -8.39 2.80
N ARG A 348 -20.27 -8.96 3.28
CA ARG A 348 -20.98 -8.50 4.49
C ARG A 348 -20.07 -8.40 5.70
N ALA A 349 -19.29 -9.44 5.97
CA ALA A 349 -18.39 -9.50 7.12
C ALA A 349 -17.22 -8.50 7.07
N ARG A 350 -16.98 -7.88 5.91
CA ARG A 350 -15.95 -6.86 5.66
C ARG A 350 -16.54 -5.51 5.22
N THR A 351 -17.84 -5.29 5.43
CA THR A 351 -18.50 -4.00 5.19
C THR A 351 -18.91 -3.40 6.53
N VAL A 352 -18.68 -2.10 6.69
CA VAL A 352 -18.99 -1.35 7.92
C VAL A 352 -20.25 -0.51 7.71
N MET A 353 -21.13 -0.47 8.71
CA MET A 353 -22.19 0.54 8.82
C MET A 353 -21.90 1.46 10.00
N VAL A 354 -21.88 2.77 9.76
CA VAL A 354 -21.70 3.81 10.76
C VAL A 354 -22.97 4.64 10.86
N GLY A 355 -23.50 4.78 12.08
CA GLY A 355 -24.69 5.59 12.32
C GLY A 355 -24.91 5.88 13.80
N ASN A 356 -25.88 6.73 14.09
CA ASN A 356 -26.22 7.20 15.44
C ASN A 356 -27.49 6.54 16.01
N ASN A 357 -28.14 5.64 15.28
CA ASN A 357 -29.43 5.08 15.67
C ASN A 357 -29.34 3.57 15.90
N LEU A 358 -29.50 3.15 17.16
CA LEU A 358 -29.42 1.73 17.54
C LEU A 358 -30.48 0.88 16.84
N GLU A 359 -31.73 1.34 16.78
CA GLU A 359 -32.88 0.60 16.25
C GLU A 359 -32.88 0.51 14.72
N ARG A 360 -32.13 1.38 14.05
CA ARG A 360 -32.11 1.47 12.58
C ARG A 360 -30.77 1.04 12.02
N ASP A 361 -29.71 1.77 12.33
CA ASP A 361 -28.38 1.55 11.75
C ASP A 361 -27.76 0.28 12.32
N ILE A 362 -27.69 0.19 13.65
CA ILE A 362 -26.99 -0.88 14.34
C ILE A 362 -27.77 -2.19 14.23
N LEU A 363 -29.08 -2.14 14.49
CA LEU A 363 -29.96 -3.29 14.33
C LEU A 363 -29.96 -3.81 12.89
N GLY A 364 -30.07 -2.92 11.91
CA GLY A 364 -30.05 -3.26 10.49
C GLY A 364 -28.72 -3.91 10.09
N ALA A 365 -27.61 -3.24 10.41
CA ALA A 365 -26.26 -3.74 10.15
C ALA A 365 -26.02 -5.12 10.78
N ASN A 366 -26.37 -5.29 12.05
CA ASN A 366 -26.18 -6.56 12.76
C ASN A 366 -27.03 -7.69 12.17
N ARG A 367 -28.29 -7.41 11.79
CA ARG A 367 -29.17 -8.41 11.14
C ARG A 367 -28.68 -8.78 9.75
N PHE A 368 -28.08 -7.83 9.03
CA PHE A 368 -27.52 -8.03 7.70
C PHE A 368 -26.13 -8.66 7.73
N GLY A 369 -25.49 -8.78 8.90
CA GLY A 369 -24.16 -9.38 9.04
C GLY A 369 -22.98 -8.42 8.79
N LEU A 370 -23.21 -7.11 8.90
CA LEU A 370 -22.20 -6.07 8.77
C LEU A 370 -21.45 -5.81 10.09
N ILE A 371 -20.32 -5.12 10.00
CA ILE A 371 -19.64 -4.56 11.16
C ILE A 371 -20.34 -3.25 11.55
N SER A 372 -21.00 -3.21 12.70
CA SER A 372 -21.70 -2.03 13.19
C SER A 372 -20.82 -1.12 14.06
N ILE A 373 -20.75 0.17 13.69
CA ILE A 373 -20.07 1.21 14.46
C ILE A 373 -21.11 2.26 14.88
N PHE A 374 -21.31 2.38 16.18
CA PHE A 374 -22.20 3.39 16.76
C PHE A 374 -21.47 4.71 17.00
N LEU A 375 -22.01 5.81 16.49
CA LEU A 375 -21.54 7.16 16.79
C LEU A 375 -22.34 7.76 17.96
N ALA A 376 -21.73 7.77 19.15
CA ALA A 376 -22.30 8.31 20.37
C ALA A 376 -22.02 9.82 20.54
N TRP A 377 -22.27 10.61 19.47
CA TRP A 377 -22.05 12.06 19.44
C TRP A 377 -23.19 12.86 20.10
N SER A 378 -24.45 12.51 19.80
CA SER A 378 -25.63 13.23 20.26
C SER A 378 -26.45 12.41 21.26
N LEU A 379 -27.30 13.08 22.05
CA LEU A 379 -28.28 12.43 22.95
C LEU A 379 -29.70 12.40 22.38
N ARG A 380 -29.91 12.76 21.10
CA ARG A 380 -31.26 12.78 20.50
C ARG A 380 -31.87 11.38 20.35
N ARG A 381 -31.04 10.33 20.40
CA ARG A 381 -31.43 8.92 20.35
C ARG A 381 -30.93 8.18 21.58
N THR A 382 -31.59 7.09 21.93
CA THR A 382 -31.14 6.23 23.03
C THR A 382 -29.77 5.61 22.73
N HIS A 383 -28.88 5.63 23.72
CA HIS A 383 -27.60 4.89 23.70
C HIS A 383 -27.71 3.53 24.38
N LYS A 384 -28.90 3.18 24.87
CA LYS A 384 -29.17 1.92 25.54
C LYS A 384 -29.86 0.98 24.55
N PRO A 385 -29.22 -0.16 24.19
CA PRO A 385 -29.85 -1.19 23.38
C PRO A 385 -31.09 -1.75 24.09
N GLY A 386 -32.22 -1.77 23.40
CA GLY A 386 -33.45 -2.43 23.85
C GLY A 386 -33.35 -3.96 23.80
N HIS A 387 -32.52 -4.50 22.90
CA HIS A 387 -32.25 -5.94 22.83
C HIS A 387 -30.88 -6.29 22.22
N ARG A 388 -30.52 -7.58 22.21
CA ARG A 388 -29.17 -8.06 21.85
C ARG A 388 -28.68 -7.58 20.47
N HIS A 389 -29.58 -7.48 19.50
CA HIS A 389 -29.24 -7.14 18.11
C HIS A 389 -29.04 -5.65 17.89
N GLU A 390 -29.36 -4.81 18.87
CA GLU A 390 -29.04 -3.37 18.88
C GLU A 390 -27.69 -3.08 19.55
N ARG A 391 -26.99 -4.10 20.06
CA ARG A 391 -25.66 -3.90 20.63
C ARG A 391 -24.67 -3.66 19.49
N PRO A 392 -24.03 -2.47 19.43
CA PRO A 392 -23.06 -2.22 18.39
C PRO A 392 -21.80 -3.07 18.64
N ARG A 393 -21.13 -3.45 17.55
CA ARG A 393 -19.85 -4.15 17.65
C ARG A 393 -18.75 -3.20 18.13
N LEU A 394 -18.80 -1.94 17.70
CA LEU A 394 -17.85 -0.89 18.07
C LEU A 394 -18.55 0.43 18.33
N THR A 395 -17.92 1.33 19.07
CA THR A 395 -18.48 2.66 19.38
C THR A 395 -17.40 3.72 19.33
N ILE A 396 -17.71 4.84 18.72
CA ILE A 396 -16.91 6.07 18.71
C ILE A 396 -17.74 7.22 19.25
N LYS A 397 -17.09 8.24 19.82
CA LYS A 397 -17.74 9.44 20.35
C LYS A 397 -17.62 10.64 19.40
N GLN A 398 -16.60 10.63 18.56
CA GLN A 398 -16.33 11.68 17.58
C GLN A 398 -16.08 11.02 16.23
N ILE A 399 -16.65 11.58 15.17
CA ILE A 399 -16.53 11.02 13.82
C ILE A 399 -15.08 11.01 13.31
N THR A 400 -14.24 11.93 13.80
CA THR A 400 -12.80 11.99 13.55
C THR A 400 -12.03 10.75 14.06
N GLN A 401 -12.64 9.92 14.91
CA GLN A 401 -12.04 8.64 15.33
C GLN A 401 -12.22 7.52 14.30
N LEU A 402 -13.08 7.72 13.30
CA LEU A 402 -13.46 6.69 12.35
C LEU A 402 -12.26 6.21 11.49
N PRO A 403 -11.43 7.08 10.87
CA PRO A 403 -10.32 6.62 10.02
C PRO A 403 -9.36 5.66 10.75
N ALA A 404 -8.90 6.05 11.94
CA ALA A 404 -8.02 5.23 12.76
C ALA A 404 -8.69 3.93 13.24
N LEU A 405 -10.01 3.93 13.47
CA LEU A 405 -10.75 2.72 13.81
C LEU A 405 -10.90 1.77 12.61
N LEU A 406 -11.19 2.30 11.42
CA LEU A 406 -11.29 1.51 10.20
C LEU A 406 -9.98 0.80 9.90
N GLU A 407 -8.84 1.49 10.00
CA GLU A 407 -7.53 0.85 9.82
C GLU A 407 -7.30 -0.30 10.82
N LYS A 408 -7.67 -0.12 12.11
CA LYS A 408 -7.58 -1.20 13.11
C LYS A 408 -8.46 -2.39 12.77
N ILE A 409 -9.69 -2.14 12.29
CA ILE A 409 -10.59 -3.20 11.82
C ILE A 409 -9.94 -3.93 10.66
N GLU A 410 -9.41 -3.19 9.67
CA GLU A 410 -8.74 -3.76 8.52
C GLU A 410 -7.59 -4.65 8.93
N LEU A 411 -6.66 -4.16 9.76
CA LEU A 411 -5.52 -4.94 10.27
C LEU A 411 -5.93 -6.19 11.06
N ALA A 412 -7.12 -6.19 11.67
CA ALA A 412 -7.67 -7.33 12.40
C ALA A 412 -8.44 -8.34 11.53
N LEU A 413 -8.71 -8.03 10.24
CA LEU A 413 -9.36 -8.98 9.34
C LEU A 413 -8.44 -10.20 9.08
N PRO A 414 -9.00 -11.43 9.12
CA PRO A 414 -8.22 -12.65 8.89
C PRO A 414 -7.78 -12.77 7.42
N ALA A 415 -6.70 -13.52 7.15
CA ALA A 415 -6.22 -13.80 5.79
C ALA A 415 -7.33 -14.41 4.90
N THR A 416 -8.17 -15.26 5.47
CA THR A 416 -9.31 -15.91 4.80
C THR A 416 -10.43 -14.95 4.39
N ALA A 417 -10.37 -13.66 4.76
CA ALA A 417 -11.41 -12.68 4.44
C ALA A 417 -11.47 -12.32 2.95
N VAL A 418 -10.42 -12.64 2.19
CA VAL A 418 -10.28 -12.29 0.76
C VAL A 418 -10.02 -13.51 -0.10
N GLU A 419 -9.68 -14.64 0.51
CA GLU A 419 -9.68 -15.94 -0.16
C GLU A 419 -11.09 -16.19 -0.73
N THR A 420 -11.20 -16.11 -2.06
CA THR A 420 -12.23 -16.85 -2.76
C THR A 420 -12.06 -18.30 -2.35
N ARG A 421 -13.07 -18.89 -1.73
CA ARG A 421 -13.19 -20.35 -1.68
C ARG A 421 -13.24 -20.86 -3.12
N GLU A 422 -12.09 -21.07 -3.73
CA GLU A 422 -11.94 -22.05 -4.80
C GLU A 422 -12.16 -23.40 -4.13
N GLY A 423 -13.40 -23.90 -4.18
CA GLY A 423 -13.77 -25.17 -3.54
C GLY A 423 -15.10 -25.12 -2.80
N ALA A 424 -16.17 -24.88 -3.54
CA ALA A 424 -17.47 -25.45 -3.21
C ALA A 424 -17.99 -26.07 -4.51
N GLU A 425 -17.69 -27.37 -4.68
CA GLU A 425 -18.37 -28.24 -5.64
C GLU A 425 -19.89 -28.24 -5.40
#